data_AF-A0A2N5VIU6-F1
#
_entry.id   AF-A0A2N5VIU6-F1
#
_cell.length_a   1.000
_cell.length_b   1.000
_cell.length_c   1.000
_cell.angle_alpha   90.00
_cell.angle_beta   90.00
_cell.angle_gamma   90.00
#
_symmetry.space_group_name_H-M   'P 1'
#
loop_
_entity.id
_entity.type
_entity.pdbx_description
1 polymer ?
#
loop_
_entity_poly.entity_id
_entity_poly.type
_entity_poly.pdbx_seq_one_letter_code
_entity_poly.pdbx_strand_id
1 'polypeptide(L)'
;MEKKKLFLCEEACGILIRAFIYPTTDWEYPNEQGLGCNALNANDTKNFLAFLKLLRKKLGTSHRLSAAVSMKGFMSPDGQNYLSDVSEFAKVLNFFTIMAYDVYGSSFSKLAGPNSPLYSTCSEPTKKYSVAQTIKQWTSTGIPSRQLLLGIPSYGYAYTLLSSKITPSHLSGQPGVTSLLFQPHANTVPESGKTAGQAGGTDACGNPNVAGGQWLFKELSETGKLSNNQQKGLNGYRRIYDNCTHTAGVTINNTLVGSNNKKR
;
A
#
# COMPACT_ATOMS: atom_id res chain seq x y z
N MET A 1 34.13 -10.82 26.14
CA MET A 1 33.46 -9.96 25.15
C MET A 1 32.13 -10.61 24.80
N GLU A 2 31.11 -10.31 25.59
CA GLU A 2 29.79 -10.94 25.50
C GLU A 2 28.83 -9.91 24.89
N LYS A 3 28.32 -10.21 23.70
CA LYS A 3 27.36 -9.36 23.00
C LYS A 3 26.03 -9.40 23.77
N LYS A 4 25.74 -8.34 24.53
CA LYS A 4 24.47 -8.16 25.24
C LYS A 4 23.31 -8.17 24.23
N LYS A 5 22.51 -9.25 24.24
CA LYS A 5 21.17 -9.29 23.65
C LYS A 5 20.30 -8.33 24.45
N LEU A 6 19.78 -7.29 23.81
CA LEU A 6 18.75 -6.43 24.40
C LEU A 6 17.39 -7.09 24.12
N PHE A 7 16.88 -7.84 25.10
CA PHE A 7 15.48 -8.27 25.14
C PHE A 7 14.62 -7.06 25.50
N LEU A 8 13.73 -6.63 24.59
CA LEU A 8 12.68 -5.67 24.88
C LEU A 8 11.35 -6.45 24.97
N CYS A 9 10.89 -6.63 26.21
CA CYS A 9 9.54 -7.01 26.65
C CYS A 9 9.02 -8.39 26.19
N GLU A 10 9.10 -9.39 27.08
CA GLU A 10 8.60 -10.75 26.84
C GLU A 10 7.18 -11.02 27.36
N GLU A 11 6.42 -10.09 27.97
CA GLU A 11 5.07 -10.45 28.49
C GLU A 11 3.93 -9.40 28.44
N ALA A 12 4.00 -8.30 27.69
CA ALA A 12 2.86 -7.34 27.68
C ALA A 12 2.52 -6.63 26.36
N CYS A 13 3.18 -6.93 25.25
CA CYS A 13 2.86 -6.27 23.98
C CYS A 13 3.17 -7.20 22.81
N GLY A 14 2.13 -7.72 22.16
CA GLY A 14 2.24 -8.62 21.01
C GLY A 14 2.78 -7.98 19.73
N ILE A 15 3.88 -7.21 19.80
CA ILE A 15 4.58 -6.63 18.65
C ILE A 15 5.98 -7.24 18.57
N LEU A 16 6.14 -8.20 17.66
CA LEU A 16 7.41 -8.90 17.43
C LEU A 16 8.31 -8.06 16.52
N ILE A 17 9.13 -7.16 17.08
CA ILE A 17 10.17 -6.45 16.31
C ILE A 17 11.43 -7.33 16.27
N ARG A 18 11.65 -8.05 15.17
CA ARG A 18 12.98 -8.63 14.88
C ARG A 18 13.91 -7.48 14.49
N ALA A 19 14.81 -7.11 15.40
CA ALA A 19 15.84 -6.10 15.16
C ALA A 19 16.84 -6.57 14.10
N PHE A 20 16.62 -6.17 12.84
CA PHE A 20 17.71 -5.98 11.90
C PHE A 20 18.44 -4.67 12.23
N ILE A 21 19.59 -4.44 11.59
CA ILE A 21 20.51 -3.29 11.79
C ILE A 21 19.80 -1.91 11.68
N TYR A 22 18.53 -1.88 11.27
CA TYR A 22 17.60 -0.76 11.35
C TYR A 22 16.24 -1.24 11.90
N PRO A 23 15.80 -0.84 13.10
CA PRO A 23 14.42 -1.08 13.53
C PRO A 23 13.48 -0.20 12.70
N THR A 24 12.63 -0.85 11.89
CA THR A 24 11.45 -0.23 11.28
C THR A 24 10.21 -0.66 12.05
N THR A 25 9.28 0.27 12.26
CA THR A 25 7.98 -0.01 12.87
C THR A 25 6.89 0.04 11.80
N ASP A 26 6.15 -1.04 11.64
CA ASP A 26 5.16 -1.21 10.57
C ASP A 26 3.80 -1.55 11.21
N TRP A 27 3.26 -0.64 12.03
CA TRP A 27 1.94 -0.79 12.66
C TRP A 27 0.84 -0.28 11.72
N GLU A 28 -0.04 -1.19 11.29
CA GLU A 28 -1.19 -0.91 10.42
C GLU A 28 -2.55 -1.11 11.14
N TYR A 29 -3.22 -0.06 11.61
CA TYR A 29 -2.76 1.32 11.73
C TYR A 29 -3.14 1.85 13.14
N PRO A 30 -2.39 2.78 13.74
CA PRO A 30 -2.77 3.37 15.02
C PRO A 30 -4.15 4.04 14.93
N ASN A 31 -5.10 3.59 15.75
CA ASN A 31 -6.50 4.07 15.78
C ASN A 31 -7.26 3.97 14.43
N GLU A 32 -6.79 3.18 13.48
CA GLU A 32 -7.45 3.00 12.18
C GLU A 32 -7.52 1.52 11.83
N GLN A 33 -8.66 1.10 11.27
CA GLN A 33 -8.88 -0.29 10.90
C GLN A 33 -7.87 -0.73 9.84
N GLY A 34 -7.04 -1.70 10.21
CA GLY A 34 -6.23 -2.51 9.30
C GLY A 34 -6.95 -3.82 8.98
N LEU A 35 -6.43 -4.92 9.51
CA LEU A 35 -7.11 -6.22 9.47
C LEU A 35 -8.36 -6.21 10.36
N GLY A 36 -9.44 -6.89 9.98
CA GLY A 36 -10.79 -6.69 10.52
C GLY A 36 -11.00 -6.88 12.03
N CYS A 37 -10.09 -7.58 12.72
CA CYS A 37 -10.14 -7.78 14.18
C CYS A 37 -9.15 -6.91 14.97
N ASN A 38 -8.47 -5.97 14.31
CA ASN A 38 -7.57 -5.06 15.00
C ASN A 38 -8.35 -4.29 16.08
N ALA A 39 -7.82 -4.28 17.30
CA ALA A 39 -8.32 -3.41 18.35
C ALA A 39 -8.01 -1.95 17.98
N LEU A 40 -9.01 -1.08 18.10
CA LEU A 40 -8.86 0.36 17.88
C LEU A 40 -8.87 1.08 19.23
N ASN A 41 -7.94 2.00 19.43
CA ASN A 41 -7.94 2.86 20.61
C ASN A 41 -7.61 4.30 20.23
N ALA A 42 -8.40 5.26 20.72
CA ALA A 42 -8.18 6.69 20.55
C ALA A 42 -6.77 7.16 21.00
N ASN A 43 -6.11 6.40 21.88
CA ASN A 43 -4.76 6.71 22.36
C ASN A 43 -3.64 6.07 21.52
N ASP A 44 -3.92 5.26 20.51
CA ASP A 44 -2.91 4.50 19.75
C ASP A 44 -1.86 5.41 19.13
N THR A 45 -2.26 6.47 18.43
CA THR A 45 -1.33 7.42 17.81
C THR A 45 -0.43 8.10 18.85
N LYS A 46 -1.00 8.47 20.01
CA LYS A 46 -0.24 9.07 21.13
C LYS A 46 0.74 8.07 21.75
N ASN A 47 0.28 6.84 21.95
CA ASN A 47 1.09 5.76 22.53
C ASN A 47 2.22 5.35 21.57
N PHE A 48 1.95 5.36 20.27
CA PHE A 48 2.96 5.11 19.25
C PHE A 48 4.08 6.16 19.30
N LEU A 49 3.74 7.44 19.39
CA LEU A 49 4.74 8.50 19.58
C LEU A 49 5.53 8.32 20.89
N ALA A 50 4.86 7.97 21.99
CA ALA A 50 5.51 7.72 23.27
C ALA A 50 6.49 6.55 23.19
N PHE A 51 6.10 5.47 22.51
CA PHE A 51 6.96 4.32 22.21
C PHE A 51 8.18 4.73 21.39
N LEU A 52 8.00 5.50 20.31
CA LEU A 52 9.11 5.97 19.48
C LEU A 52 10.07 6.89 20.25
N LYS A 53 9.55 7.75 21.13
CA LYS A 53 10.37 8.59 22.04
C LYS A 53 11.21 7.71 22.99
N LEU A 54 10.60 6.69 23.59
CA LEU A 54 11.30 5.75 24.45
C LEU A 54 12.37 4.97 23.68
N LEU A 55 12.02 4.46 22.50
CA LEU A 55 12.93 3.70 21.65
C LEU A 55 14.12 4.56 21.21
N ARG A 56 13.87 5.81 20.78
CA ARG A 56 14.93 6.78 20.48
C ARG A 56 15.84 7.03 21.68
N LYS A 57 15.28 7.20 22.88
CA LYS A 57 16.07 7.38 24.11
C LYS A 57 16.96 6.17 24.42
N LYS A 58 16.49 4.95 24.13
CA LYS A 58 17.23 3.70 24.38
C LYS A 58 18.29 3.42 23.32
N LEU A 59 18.00 3.67 22.06
CA LEU A 59 18.93 3.42 20.95
C LEU A 59 19.96 4.54 20.76
N GLY A 60 19.65 5.75 21.23
CA GLY A 60 20.44 6.94 20.97
C GLY A 60 20.32 7.43 19.52
N THR A 61 21.17 8.40 19.15
CA THR A 61 21.16 9.03 17.81
C THR A 61 22.03 8.31 16.78
N SER A 62 22.89 7.37 17.22
CA SER A 62 23.75 6.58 16.34
C SER A 62 22.99 5.55 15.51
N HIS A 63 21.77 5.19 15.91
CA HIS A 63 20.91 4.26 15.18
C HIS A 63 19.86 5.00 14.36
N ARG A 64 19.52 4.46 13.18
CA ARG A 64 18.37 4.96 12.43
C ARG A 64 17.08 4.32 12.94
N LEU A 65 16.02 5.11 13.01
CA LEU A 65 14.67 4.67 13.33
C LEU A 65 13.74 5.12 12.20
N SER A 66 12.90 4.23 11.71
CA SER A 66 11.91 4.54 10.68
C SER A 66 10.56 3.94 11.00
N ALA A 67 9.52 4.46 10.34
CA ALA A 67 8.19 3.87 10.37
C ALA A 67 7.63 3.77 8.95
N ALA A 68 7.04 2.63 8.60
CA ALA A 68 6.15 2.55 7.46
C ALA A 68 4.81 3.21 7.85
N VAL A 69 4.28 4.07 6.98
CA VAL A 69 3.11 4.89 7.28
C VAL A 69 2.09 4.90 6.14
N SER A 70 0.81 5.03 6.52
CA SER A 70 -0.32 5.12 5.61
C SER A 70 -0.21 6.31 4.65
N MET A 71 -0.81 6.16 3.46
CA MET A 71 -1.04 7.28 2.54
C MET A 71 -1.86 8.41 3.17
N LYS A 72 -2.67 8.09 4.18
CA LYS A 72 -3.68 8.97 4.76
C LYS A 72 -3.16 9.80 5.93
N GLY A 73 -2.01 9.46 6.52
CA GLY A 73 -1.49 10.12 7.72
C GLY A 73 -1.69 9.29 8.99
N PHE A 74 -1.51 9.91 10.15
CA PHE A 74 -1.83 9.32 11.45
C PHE A 74 -3.24 9.73 11.87
N MET A 75 -4.07 8.76 12.25
CA MET A 75 -5.46 9.00 12.69
C MET A 75 -5.48 9.82 13.99
N SER A 76 -6.39 10.80 14.06
CA SER A 76 -6.63 11.58 15.28
C SER A 76 -7.41 10.76 16.33
N PRO A 77 -7.40 11.19 17.62
CA PRO A 77 -8.11 10.47 18.67
C PRO A 77 -9.63 10.34 18.46
N ASP A 78 -10.24 11.23 17.67
CA ASP A 78 -11.67 11.18 17.32
C ASP A 78 -12.01 10.04 16.34
N GLY A 79 -11.01 9.39 15.72
CA GLY A 79 -11.19 8.34 14.72
C GLY A 79 -11.80 8.80 13.40
N GLN A 80 -11.87 10.12 13.15
CA GLN A 80 -12.57 10.70 12.00
C GLN A 80 -11.63 11.40 11.02
N ASN A 81 -10.54 11.98 11.53
CA ASN A 81 -9.62 12.79 10.76
C ASN A 81 -8.17 12.31 10.90
N TYR A 82 -7.26 12.92 10.16
CA TYR A 82 -5.84 12.70 10.31
C TYR A 82 -5.18 13.92 10.95
N LEU A 83 -4.15 13.69 11.74
CA LEU A 83 -3.40 14.77 12.39
C LEU A 83 -2.82 15.74 11.36
N SER A 84 -3.09 17.03 11.56
CA SER A 84 -2.56 18.13 10.74
C SER A 84 -1.12 18.52 11.09
N ASP A 85 -0.64 18.14 12.27
CA ASP A 85 0.76 18.31 12.70
C ASP A 85 1.25 17.01 13.34
N VAL A 86 2.31 16.45 12.76
CA VAL A 86 2.99 15.25 13.25
C VAL A 86 4.49 15.51 13.42
N SER A 87 4.90 16.77 13.54
CA SER A 87 6.30 17.21 13.69
C SER A 87 7.02 16.57 14.88
N GLU A 88 6.30 16.19 15.94
CA GLU A 88 6.86 15.42 17.06
C GLU A 88 7.41 14.05 16.63
N PHE A 89 6.81 13.41 15.62
CA PHE A 89 7.33 12.17 15.05
C PHE A 89 8.63 12.42 14.29
N ALA A 90 8.75 13.55 13.57
CA ALA A 90 9.97 13.91 12.84
C ALA A 90 11.18 14.11 13.76
N LYS A 91 10.97 14.46 15.03
CA LYS A 91 12.03 14.61 16.04
C LYS A 91 12.65 13.28 16.45
N VAL A 92 11.92 12.16 16.29
CA VAL A 92 12.35 10.84 16.76
C VAL A 92 12.64 9.87 15.62
N LEU A 93 12.00 10.01 14.47
CA LEU A 93 12.23 9.21 13.28
C LEU A 93 13.27 9.84 12.37
N ASN A 94 14.12 9.02 11.75
CA ASN A 94 14.98 9.45 10.67
C ASN A 94 14.20 9.54 9.36
N PHE A 95 13.36 8.54 9.09
CA PHE A 95 12.59 8.42 7.85
C PHE A 95 11.18 7.90 8.08
N PHE A 96 10.26 8.35 7.24
CA PHE A 96 8.90 7.85 7.10
C PHE A 96 8.80 7.17 5.75
N THR A 97 8.54 5.87 5.73
CA THR A 97 8.33 5.12 4.48
C THR A 97 6.84 5.12 4.16
N ILE A 98 6.42 5.96 3.24
CA ILE A 98 5.03 6.07 2.84
C ILE A 98 4.65 4.85 2.01
N MET A 99 3.67 4.08 2.48
CA MET A 99 3.10 2.94 1.77
C MET A 99 2.15 3.42 0.68
N ALA A 100 2.71 4.00 -0.39
CA ALA A 100 1.94 4.61 -1.47
C ALA A 100 1.40 3.56 -2.47
N TYR A 101 0.77 2.51 -1.93
CA TYR A 101 0.25 1.34 -2.64
C TYR A 101 -0.95 0.76 -1.88
N ASP A 102 -1.50 -0.34 -2.37
CA ASP A 102 -2.73 -0.99 -1.89
C ASP A 102 -3.97 -0.09 -1.98
N VAL A 103 -3.98 0.82 -2.96
CA VAL A 103 -5.10 1.74 -3.17
C VAL A 103 -6.33 0.99 -3.70
N TYR A 104 -6.14 0.06 -4.62
CA TYR A 104 -7.19 -0.84 -5.12
C TYR A 104 -6.68 -2.29 -5.11
N GLY A 105 -7.57 -3.22 -4.78
CA GLY A 105 -7.32 -4.66 -4.77
C GLY A 105 -8.60 -5.47 -4.85
N SER A 106 -8.52 -6.72 -5.32
CA SER A 106 -9.68 -7.56 -5.67
C SER A 106 -10.56 -7.94 -4.47
N SER A 107 -9.98 -8.08 -3.28
CA SER A 107 -10.69 -8.53 -2.07
C SER A 107 -11.35 -7.40 -1.27
N PHE A 108 -11.02 -6.12 -1.55
CA PHE A 108 -11.47 -4.97 -0.76
C PHE A 108 -11.97 -3.78 -1.59
N SER A 109 -11.89 -3.85 -2.91
CA SER A 109 -12.43 -2.81 -3.81
C SER A 109 -13.65 -3.30 -4.56
N LYS A 110 -14.59 -2.38 -4.83
CA LYS A 110 -15.79 -2.67 -5.64
C LYS A 110 -15.52 -2.72 -7.14
N LEU A 111 -14.47 -2.03 -7.57
CA LEU A 111 -14.01 -1.95 -8.95
C LEU A 111 -12.54 -2.35 -9.01
N ALA A 112 -12.15 -2.88 -10.17
CA ALA A 112 -10.74 -3.02 -10.51
C ALA A 112 -10.11 -1.63 -10.54
N GLY A 113 -8.82 -1.53 -10.24
CA GLY A 113 -8.16 -0.23 -10.20
C GLY A 113 -6.65 -0.32 -10.10
N PRO A 114 -5.97 0.83 -10.14
CA PRO A 114 -4.52 0.91 -9.99
C PRO A 114 -4.11 0.61 -8.54
N ASN A 115 -3.09 -0.22 -8.34
CA ASN A 115 -2.52 -0.48 -7.01
C ASN A 115 -1.92 0.80 -6.39
N SER A 116 -1.22 1.58 -7.21
CA SER A 116 -0.47 2.76 -6.77
C SER A 116 -0.51 3.85 -7.84
N PRO A 117 -1.66 4.54 -7.98
CA PRO A 117 -1.83 5.60 -8.96
C PRO A 117 -0.99 6.84 -8.62
N LEU A 118 -0.39 7.45 -9.63
CA LEU A 118 0.30 8.74 -9.46
C LEU A 118 -0.70 9.87 -9.21
N TYR A 119 -1.85 9.82 -9.90
CA TYR A 119 -2.94 10.80 -9.79
C TYR A 119 -4.30 10.12 -9.61
N SER A 120 -5.21 10.80 -8.90
CA SER A 120 -6.57 10.35 -8.58
C SER A 120 -7.66 11.13 -9.34
N THR A 121 -7.32 11.80 -10.45
CA THR A 121 -8.23 12.72 -11.18
C THR A 121 -9.43 12.03 -11.86
N CYS A 122 -9.30 10.76 -12.24
CA CYS A 122 -10.37 9.90 -12.74
C CYS A 122 -10.93 8.95 -11.69
N SER A 123 -10.42 8.97 -10.45
CA SER A 123 -10.96 8.13 -9.38
C SER A 123 -12.35 8.61 -8.96
N GLU A 124 -13.06 7.76 -8.22
CA GLU A 124 -14.33 8.14 -7.58
C GLU A 124 -14.13 9.40 -6.70
N PRO A 125 -15.08 10.35 -6.68
CA PRO A 125 -14.95 11.57 -5.89
C PRO A 125 -14.70 11.35 -4.39
N THR A 126 -15.18 10.23 -3.86
CA THR A 126 -15.05 9.81 -2.45
C THR A 126 -13.73 9.09 -2.15
N LYS A 127 -13.00 8.61 -3.16
CA LYS A 127 -11.74 7.86 -3.00
C LYS A 127 -10.61 8.52 -3.77
N LYS A 128 -10.09 9.60 -3.20
CA LYS A 128 -8.94 10.33 -3.73
C LYS A 128 -7.67 9.93 -2.98
N TYR A 129 -7.10 8.80 -3.37
CA TYR A 129 -5.78 8.37 -2.89
C TYR A 129 -4.86 8.19 -4.09
N SER A 130 -3.72 8.89 -4.08
CA SER A 130 -2.69 8.83 -5.11
C SER A 130 -1.35 9.30 -4.54
N VAL A 131 -0.25 8.91 -5.17
CA VAL A 131 1.11 9.32 -4.78
C VAL A 131 1.20 10.85 -4.68
N ALA A 132 0.73 11.59 -5.69
CA ALA A 132 0.83 13.05 -5.71
C ALA A 132 0.08 13.71 -4.54
N GLN A 133 -1.13 13.23 -4.24
CA GLN A 133 -1.93 13.74 -3.13
C GLN A 133 -1.30 13.41 -1.78
N THR A 134 -0.79 12.19 -1.61
CA THR A 134 -0.14 11.75 -0.38
C THR A 134 1.12 12.55 -0.07
N ILE A 135 1.98 12.82 -1.06
CA ILE A 135 3.15 13.67 -0.86
C ILE A 135 2.74 15.09 -0.45
N LYS A 136 1.73 15.67 -1.11
CA LYS A 136 1.19 16.99 -0.74
C LYS A 136 0.66 17.00 0.69
N GLN A 137 -0.04 15.94 1.11
CA GLN A 137 -0.59 15.84 2.45
C GLN A 137 0.51 15.70 3.50
N TRP A 138 1.43 14.74 3.36
CA TRP A 138 2.50 14.52 4.35
C TRP A 138 3.42 15.74 4.50
N THR A 139 3.73 16.43 3.40
CA THR A 139 4.53 17.67 3.47
C THR A 139 3.81 18.83 4.16
N SER A 140 2.48 18.81 4.23
CA SER A 140 1.70 19.78 5.02
C SER A 140 1.63 19.46 6.53
N THR A 141 2.09 18.30 6.98
CA THR A 141 1.98 17.87 8.40
C THR A 141 3.17 18.26 9.29
N GLY A 142 4.03 19.16 8.81
CA GLY A 142 5.25 19.56 9.53
C GLY A 142 6.43 18.58 9.38
N ILE A 143 6.29 17.51 8.60
CA ILE A 143 7.39 16.60 8.28
C ILE A 143 8.26 17.19 7.15
N PRO A 144 9.58 17.37 7.35
CA PRO A 144 10.50 17.76 6.30
C PRO A 144 10.49 16.75 5.14
N SER A 145 10.38 17.23 3.90
CA SER A 145 10.34 16.38 2.69
C SER A 145 11.52 15.41 2.59
N ARG A 146 12.71 15.82 3.05
CA ARG A 146 13.92 14.97 3.10
C ARG A 146 13.81 13.74 4.02
N GLN A 147 12.82 13.70 4.92
CA GLN A 147 12.54 12.56 5.79
C GLN A 147 11.47 11.63 5.20
N LEU A 148 10.84 11.97 4.08
CA LEU A 148 9.84 11.14 3.43
C LEU A 148 10.50 10.23 2.39
N LEU A 149 10.32 8.92 2.54
CA LEU A 149 10.67 7.91 1.56
C LEU A 149 9.38 7.41 0.90
N LEU A 150 9.32 7.48 -0.43
CA LEU A 150 8.15 7.02 -1.18
C LEU A 150 8.28 5.51 -1.45
N GLY A 151 7.33 4.73 -0.94
CA GLY A 151 7.20 3.32 -1.28
C GLY A 151 6.72 3.14 -2.72
N ILE A 152 7.38 2.24 -3.46
CA ILE A 152 7.02 1.87 -4.83
C ILE A 152 6.74 0.35 -4.82
N PRO A 153 5.51 -0.09 -5.11
CA PRO A 153 5.20 -1.52 -5.08
C PRO A 153 5.89 -2.22 -6.25
N SER A 154 6.48 -3.38 -5.99
CA SER A 154 6.99 -4.31 -7.01
C SER A 154 5.95 -5.37 -7.41
N TYR A 155 4.69 -5.13 -7.02
CA TYR A 155 3.56 -6.03 -7.24
C TYR A 155 2.28 -5.27 -7.60
N GLY A 156 1.32 -6.02 -8.12
CA GLY A 156 0.01 -5.52 -8.50
C GLY A 156 -1.10 -6.50 -8.17
N TYR A 157 -2.34 -6.03 -8.24
CA TYR A 157 -3.52 -6.87 -8.03
C TYR A 157 -4.15 -7.24 -9.36
N ALA A 158 -4.44 -8.54 -9.50
CA ALA A 158 -5.25 -9.13 -10.54
C ALA A 158 -6.73 -9.03 -10.20
N TYR A 159 -7.57 -9.04 -11.22
CA TYR A 159 -9.03 -9.00 -11.15
C TYR A 159 -9.61 -9.93 -12.22
N THR A 160 -10.69 -10.62 -11.85
CA THR A 160 -11.56 -11.33 -12.81
C THR A 160 -12.67 -10.38 -13.24
N LEU A 161 -12.49 -9.71 -14.37
CA LEU A 161 -13.43 -8.76 -14.94
C LEU A 161 -14.75 -9.41 -15.37
N LEU A 162 -15.85 -8.66 -15.30
CA LEU A 162 -17.15 -9.10 -15.81
C LEU A 162 -17.24 -9.07 -17.34
N SER A 163 -16.32 -8.35 -17.99
CA SER A 163 -16.22 -8.23 -19.45
C SER A 163 -14.79 -8.46 -19.89
N SER A 164 -14.61 -9.17 -21.01
CA SER A 164 -13.29 -9.33 -21.64
C SER A 164 -12.83 -8.10 -22.42
N LYS A 165 -13.73 -7.13 -22.65
CA LYS A 165 -13.42 -5.88 -23.34
C LYS A 165 -13.26 -4.75 -22.33
N ILE A 166 -12.03 -4.24 -22.24
CA ILE A 166 -11.72 -3.00 -21.51
C ILE A 166 -12.39 -1.82 -22.22
N THR A 167 -13.25 -1.11 -21.49
CA THR A 167 -13.96 0.08 -21.98
C THR A 167 -13.60 1.28 -21.12
N PRO A 168 -13.26 2.45 -21.69
CA PRO A 168 -12.98 3.65 -20.90
C PRO A 168 -14.13 3.98 -19.94
N SER A 169 -13.82 4.11 -18.66
CA SER A 169 -14.78 4.45 -17.60
C SER A 169 -14.72 5.92 -17.23
N HIS A 170 -15.88 6.52 -16.90
CA HIS A 170 -16.01 7.91 -16.45
C HIS A 170 -16.38 8.00 -14.97
N LEU A 171 -15.49 7.60 -14.06
CA LEU A 171 -15.82 7.55 -12.63
C LEU A 171 -15.79 8.90 -11.91
N SER A 172 -14.95 9.85 -12.33
CA SER A 172 -14.80 11.12 -11.62
C SER A 172 -15.94 12.11 -11.88
N GLY A 173 -16.80 11.85 -12.86
CA GLY A 173 -17.81 12.79 -13.35
C GLY A 173 -17.25 14.00 -14.11
N GLN A 174 -15.92 14.08 -14.29
CA GLN A 174 -15.27 15.17 -15.02
C GLN A 174 -15.37 14.95 -16.54
N PRO A 175 -15.80 15.95 -17.33
CA PRO A 175 -15.88 15.84 -18.79
C PRO A 175 -14.53 15.47 -19.41
N GLY A 176 -14.52 14.48 -20.31
CA GLY A 176 -13.32 14.05 -21.04
C GLY A 176 -12.29 13.27 -20.22
N VAL A 177 -12.50 13.09 -18.91
CA VAL A 177 -11.61 12.30 -18.05
C VAL A 177 -12.07 10.84 -18.04
N THR A 178 -11.20 9.94 -18.49
CA THR A 178 -11.46 8.50 -18.53
C THR A 178 -10.31 7.68 -17.95
N SER A 179 -10.63 6.45 -17.54
CA SER A 179 -9.67 5.44 -17.13
C SER A 179 -9.92 4.11 -17.83
N LEU A 180 -8.87 3.35 -18.10
CA LEU A 180 -8.90 1.98 -18.59
C LEU A 180 -8.79 0.93 -17.47
N LEU A 181 -8.40 1.35 -16.25
CA LEU A 181 -8.17 0.43 -15.13
C LEU A 181 -9.40 0.25 -14.25
N PHE A 182 -10.29 1.24 -14.20
CA PHE A 182 -11.53 1.11 -13.47
C PHE A 182 -12.55 0.28 -14.25
N GLN A 183 -12.67 -1.00 -13.90
CA GLN A 183 -13.56 -1.95 -14.57
C GLN A 183 -14.38 -2.75 -13.54
N PRO A 184 -15.63 -3.13 -13.86
CA PRO A 184 -16.39 -4.07 -13.03
C PRO A 184 -15.70 -5.44 -12.99
N HIS A 185 -15.63 -6.04 -11.80
CA HIS A 185 -15.07 -7.38 -11.59
C HIS A 185 -15.98 -8.25 -10.73
N ALA A 186 -15.81 -9.57 -10.86
CA ALA A 186 -16.46 -10.55 -10.03
C ALA A 186 -15.83 -10.56 -8.63
N ASN A 187 -16.65 -10.89 -7.62
CA ASN A 187 -16.18 -11.16 -6.26
C ASN A 187 -15.62 -12.59 -6.18
N THR A 188 -14.46 -12.80 -6.80
CA THR A 188 -13.75 -14.08 -6.87
C THR A 188 -12.29 -13.86 -6.56
N VAL A 189 -11.61 -14.89 -6.06
CA VAL A 189 -10.16 -14.87 -5.88
C VAL A 189 -9.49 -15.03 -7.26
N PRO A 190 -8.79 -14.01 -7.78
CA PRO A 190 -8.15 -14.09 -9.09
C PRO A 190 -6.87 -14.94 -9.05
N GLU A 191 -6.39 -15.36 -10.23
CA GLU A 191 -5.07 -15.99 -10.38
C GLU A 191 -3.98 -15.09 -9.75
N SER A 192 -3.10 -15.69 -8.95
CA SER A 192 -1.96 -15.02 -8.30
C SER A 192 -0.64 -15.52 -8.86
N GLY A 193 0.42 -14.75 -8.61
CA GLY A 193 1.79 -15.19 -8.80
C GLY A 193 2.11 -16.40 -7.91
N LYS A 194 3.20 -17.09 -8.23
CA LYS A 194 3.62 -18.28 -7.46
C LYS A 194 4.07 -17.91 -6.05
N THR A 195 4.64 -16.72 -5.89
CA THR A 195 5.30 -16.27 -4.67
C THR A 195 4.62 -15.07 -4.01
N ALA A 196 3.69 -14.40 -4.70
CA ALA A 196 2.93 -13.29 -4.16
C ALA A 196 1.51 -13.70 -3.75
N GLY A 197 1.20 -13.53 -2.46
CA GLY A 197 -0.15 -13.52 -1.90
C GLY A 197 -1.11 -14.55 -2.48
N GLN A 198 -0.89 -15.81 -2.14
CA GLN A 198 -1.88 -16.85 -2.42
C GLN A 198 -3.02 -16.74 -1.42
N ALA A 199 -4.25 -16.74 -1.91
CA ALA A 199 -5.39 -16.98 -1.06
C ALA A 199 -5.29 -18.40 -0.49
N GLY A 200 -5.66 -18.55 0.78
CA GLY A 200 -5.56 -19.84 1.46
C GLY A 200 -5.34 -19.70 2.96
N GLY A 201 -5.89 -20.66 3.69
CA GLY A 201 -5.88 -20.65 5.14
C GLY A 201 -6.75 -19.55 5.72
N THR A 202 -6.38 -19.14 6.93
CA THR A 202 -7.13 -18.22 7.76
C THR A 202 -6.24 -17.03 8.11
N ASP A 203 -6.78 -15.83 8.03
CA ASP A 203 -6.08 -14.63 8.49
C ASP A 203 -5.91 -14.62 10.03
N ALA A 204 -5.18 -13.63 10.56
CA ALA A 204 -4.96 -13.52 12.01
C ALA A 204 -6.25 -13.30 12.82
N CYS A 205 -7.37 -13.01 12.14
CA CYS A 205 -8.68 -12.78 12.73
C CYS A 205 -9.60 -14.00 12.70
N GLY A 206 -9.13 -15.13 12.18
CA GLY A 206 -9.98 -16.31 12.05
C GLY A 206 -10.84 -16.32 10.79
N ASN A 207 -10.70 -15.35 9.88
CA ASN A 207 -11.47 -15.29 8.64
C ASN A 207 -10.74 -16.00 7.49
N PRO A 208 -11.46 -16.60 6.53
CA PRO A 208 -10.83 -17.14 5.33
C PRO A 208 -10.00 -16.08 4.61
N ASN A 209 -8.71 -16.38 4.38
CA ASN A 209 -7.84 -15.46 3.66
C ASN A 209 -8.17 -15.50 2.16
N VAL A 210 -8.93 -14.51 1.70
CA VAL A 210 -9.29 -14.29 0.30
C VAL A 210 -8.37 -13.29 -0.40
N ALA A 211 -7.28 -12.85 0.24
CA ALA A 211 -6.28 -11.95 -0.33
C ALA A 211 -5.40 -12.71 -1.35
N GLY A 212 -6.02 -13.04 -2.49
CA GLY A 212 -5.35 -13.57 -3.67
C GLY A 212 -5.21 -12.52 -4.77
N GLY A 213 -4.71 -12.97 -5.92
CA GLY A 213 -4.55 -12.11 -7.08
C GLY A 213 -3.33 -11.20 -7.05
N GLN A 214 -2.40 -11.33 -6.10
CA GLN A 214 -1.17 -10.55 -6.13
C GLN A 214 -0.20 -11.13 -7.17
N TRP A 215 0.44 -10.26 -7.95
CA TRP A 215 1.48 -10.63 -8.92
C TRP A 215 2.71 -9.77 -8.71
N LEU A 216 3.88 -10.38 -8.50
CA LEU A 216 5.12 -9.65 -8.65
C LEU A 216 5.31 -9.26 -10.12
N PHE A 217 5.81 -8.05 -10.37
CA PHE A 217 6.06 -7.61 -11.75
C PHE A 217 7.13 -8.46 -12.46
N LYS A 218 8.06 -9.02 -11.68
CA LYS A 218 9.03 -10.00 -12.16
C LYS A 218 8.35 -11.27 -12.66
N GLU A 219 7.39 -11.81 -11.90
CA GLU A 219 6.66 -13.03 -12.25
C GLU A 219 5.82 -12.85 -13.52
N LEU A 220 5.27 -11.64 -13.76
CA LEU A 220 4.61 -11.35 -15.04
C LEU A 220 5.55 -11.56 -16.23
N SER A 221 6.84 -11.27 -16.07
CA SER A 221 7.84 -11.46 -17.13
C SER A 221 8.28 -12.92 -17.21
N GLU A 222 8.58 -13.54 -16.06
CA GLU A 222 9.04 -14.93 -15.97
C GLU A 222 8.00 -15.94 -16.45
N THR A 223 6.70 -15.62 -16.30
CA THR A 223 5.59 -16.45 -16.77
C THR A 223 5.13 -16.10 -18.20
N GLY A 224 5.86 -15.24 -18.90
CA GLY A 224 5.56 -14.88 -20.29
C GLY A 224 4.25 -14.12 -20.47
N LYS A 225 3.75 -13.43 -19.44
CA LYS A 225 2.62 -12.49 -19.56
C LYS A 225 3.12 -11.14 -20.10
N LEU A 226 4.34 -10.77 -19.75
CA LEU A 226 5.07 -9.61 -20.26
C LEU A 226 6.44 -9.99 -20.81
N SER A 227 6.97 -9.17 -21.70
CA SER A 227 8.39 -9.19 -22.10
C SER A 227 9.30 -8.82 -20.92
N ASN A 228 10.58 -9.22 -20.98
CA ASN A 228 11.56 -8.96 -19.91
C ASN A 228 11.71 -7.47 -19.55
N ASN A 229 11.55 -6.57 -20.51
CA ASN A 229 11.57 -5.12 -20.27
C ASN A 229 10.18 -4.54 -19.89
N GLN A 230 9.17 -5.40 -19.77
CA GLN A 230 7.79 -5.10 -19.39
C GLN A 230 7.07 -4.10 -20.32
N GLN A 231 7.59 -3.87 -21.53
CA GLN A 231 7.01 -2.91 -22.47
C GLN A 231 5.97 -3.52 -23.40
N LYS A 232 5.98 -4.84 -23.60
CA LYS A 232 5.05 -5.59 -24.45
C LYS A 232 4.42 -6.73 -23.68
N GLY A 233 3.12 -6.98 -23.91
CA GLY A 233 2.48 -8.21 -23.47
C GLY A 233 2.82 -9.36 -24.42
N LEU A 234 2.82 -10.58 -23.88
CA LEU A 234 3.18 -11.82 -24.56
C LEU A 234 2.08 -12.86 -24.37
N ASN A 235 2.05 -13.93 -25.16
CA ASN A 235 1.11 -15.05 -25.00
C ASN A 235 -0.37 -14.62 -24.90
N GLY A 236 -0.78 -13.67 -25.76
CA GLY A 236 -2.14 -13.13 -25.78
C GLY A 236 -2.42 -12.01 -24.77
N TYR A 237 -1.52 -11.78 -23.81
CA TYR A 237 -1.63 -10.63 -22.91
C TYR A 237 -1.31 -9.33 -23.66
N ARG A 238 -2.07 -8.30 -23.34
CA ARG A 238 -1.90 -6.94 -23.82
C ARG A 238 -1.49 -6.03 -22.67
N ARG A 239 -0.43 -5.26 -22.87
CA ARG A 239 -0.07 -4.16 -21.97
C ARG A 239 -0.97 -2.97 -22.25
N ILE A 240 -1.55 -2.40 -21.22
CA ILE A 240 -2.30 -1.15 -21.26
C ILE A 240 -1.58 -0.09 -20.42
N TYR A 241 -1.84 1.18 -20.72
CA TYR A 241 -1.36 2.29 -19.91
C TYR A 241 -2.50 3.28 -19.73
N ASP A 242 -2.79 3.59 -18.48
CA ASP A 242 -3.85 4.50 -18.09
C ASP A 242 -3.27 5.91 -17.95
N ASN A 243 -3.60 6.77 -18.91
CA ASN A 243 -3.06 8.12 -18.97
C ASN A 243 -3.58 9.02 -17.84
N CYS A 244 -4.72 8.71 -17.24
CA CYS A 244 -5.25 9.53 -16.17
C CYS A 244 -4.51 9.27 -14.84
N THR A 245 -4.40 8.00 -14.45
CA THR A 245 -3.74 7.59 -13.20
C THR A 245 -2.22 7.47 -13.35
N HIS A 246 -1.72 7.49 -14.58
CA HIS A 246 -0.33 7.22 -14.98
C HIS A 246 0.16 5.82 -14.59
N THR A 247 -0.75 4.86 -14.56
CA THR A 247 -0.47 3.49 -14.11
C THR A 247 -0.48 2.52 -15.30
N ALA A 248 0.41 1.52 -15.29
CA ALA A 248 0.40 0.46 -16.28
C ALA A 248 -0.61 -0.63 -15.91
N GLY A 249 -0.95 -1.47 -16.87
CA GLY A 249 -1.71 -2.69 -16.61
C GLY A 249 -1.41 -3.76 -17.64
N VAL A 250 -1.82 -4.99 -17.33
CA VAL A 250 -1.73 -6.13 -18.24
C VAL A 250 -3.08 -6.83 -18.26
N THR A 251 -3.60 -7.14 -19.44
CA THR A 251 -4.91 -7.76 -19.59
C THR A 251 -4.89 -8.87 -20.63
N ILE A 252 -5.64 -9.94 -20.38
CA ILE A 252 -5.97 -11.00 -21.34
C ILE A 252 -7.39 -11.45 -21.02
N ASN A 253 -8.24 -11.69 -22.02
CA ASN A 253 -9.61 -12.13 -21.80
C ASN A 253 -10.30 -11.28 -20.70
N ASN A 254 -10.79 -11.92 -19.65
CA ASN A 254 -11.40 -11.29 -18.48
C ASN A 254 -10.42 -11.04 -17.32
N THR A 255 -9.11 -11.14 -17.52
CA THR A 255 -8.12 -10.84 -16.48
C THR A 255 -7.52 -9.46 -16.69
N LEU A 256 -7.39 -8.70 -15.60
CA LEU A 256 -6.65 -7.45 -15.56
C LEU A 256 -5.73 -7.45 -14.34
N VAL A 257 -4.46 -7.11 -14.53
CA VAL A 257 -3.49 -6.87 -13.46
C VAL A 257 -3.06 -5.41 -13.52
N GLY A 258 -3.37 -4.63 -12.47
CA GLY A 258 -2.86 -3.25 -12.32
C GLY A 258 -1.38 -3.27 -11.95
N SER A 259 -0.54 -2.44 -12.56
CA SER A 259 0.92 -2.49 -12.39
C SER A 259 1.60 -1.12 -12.45
N ASN A 260 2.73 -0.96 -11.76
CA ASN A 260 3.54 0.26 -11.73
C ASN A 260 4.77 0.20 -12.67
N ASN A 261 4.72 -0.64 -13.70
CA ASN A 261 5.87 -0.84 -14.60
C ASN A 261 6.23 0.42 -15.41
N LYS A 262 7.51 0.51 -15.82
CA LYS A 262 8.08 1.63 -16.58
C LYS A 262 7.14 2.14 -17.67
N LYS A 263 6.92 3.47 -17.71
CA LYS A 263 6.31 4.17 -18.84
C LYS A 263 7.22 3.99 -20.08
N ARG A 264 6.60 3.78 -21.24
CA ARG A 264 7.33 3.77 -22.52
C ARG A 264 7.88 5.16 -22.82
#